data_AF-A0A8C5FVN5-F1
#
_entry.id   AF-A0A8C5FVN5-F1
#
_cell.length_a   1.000
_cell.length_b   1.000
_cell.length_c   1.000
_cell.angle_alpha   90.00
_cell.angle_beta   90.00
_cell.angle_gamma   90.00
#
_symmetry.space_group_name_H-M   'P 1'
#
loop_
_entity.id
_entity.type
_entity.pdbx_description
1 polymer ?
#
loop_
_entity_poly.entity_id
_entity_poly.type
_entity_poly.pdbx_seq_one_letter_code
_entity_poly.pdbx_strand_id
1 'polypeptide(L)' 'MAAGSGASGGSLESKLDKKFQTVSNTMDSIQGLSTWCIENKKFHNMIVKYWMKWLRKCKLLNSSRTG' A
#
# COMPACT_ATOMS: atom_id res chain seq x y z
N MET A 1 16.99 27.50 6.08
CA MET A 1 16.46 26.41 6.93
C MET A 1 17.08 25.10 6.46
N ALA A 2 17.80 24.40 7.34
CA ALA A 2 18.29 23.05 7.10
C ALA A 2 17.19 22.05 7.49
N ALA A 3 16.82 21.14 6.59
CA ALA A 3 16.12 19.91 6.94
C ALA A 3 16.13 18.90 5.77
N GLY A 4 16.77 17.75 6.00
CA GLY A 4 16.18 16.46 5.61
C GLY A 4 16.61 15.84 4.29
N SER A 5 17.84 15.34 4.21
CA SER A 5 18.15 14.15 3.42
C SER A 5 17.26 12.98 3.89
N GLY A 6 16.15 12.72 3.19
CA GLY A 6 15.23 11.61 3.53
C GLY A 6 13.88 11.56 2.78
N ALA A 7 13.64 12.45 1.80
CA ALA A 7 12.32 12.67 1.20
C ALA A 7 11.77 11.52 0.30
N SER A 8 12.52 10.46 0.04
CA SER A 8 12.09 9.38 -0.86
C SER A 8 11.10 8.39 -0.21
N GLY A 9 11.13 8.24 1.12
CA GLY A 9 10.31 7.27 1.86
C GLY A 9 8.85 7.69 2.02
N GLY A 10 8.62 8.91 2.53
CA GLY A 10 7.26 9.39 2.84
C GLY A 10 6.35 9.54 1.61
N SER A 11 6.91 9.83 0.43
CA SER A 11 6.14 9.90 -0.81
C SER A 11 5.62 8.52 -1.25
N LEU A 12 6.40 7.47 -1.03
CA LEU A 12 6.07 6.11 -1.44
C LEU A 12 5.09 5.44 -0.49
N GLU A 13 5.29 5.65 0.81
CA GLU A 13 4.36 5.18 1.85
C GLU A 13 2.96 5.79 1.64
N SER A 14 2.89 7.10 1.34
CA SER A 14 1.62 7.77 1.03
C SER A 14 0.94 7.23 -0.24
N LYS A 15 1.73 6.87 -1.26
CA LYS A 15 1.21 6.25 -2.50
C LYS A 15 0.70 4.84 -2.24
N LEU A 16 1.39 4.06 -1.41
CA LEU A 16 0.98 2.72 -1.01
C LEU A 16 -0.33 2.75 -0.22
N ASP A 17 -0.43 3.66 0.75
CA ASP A 17 -1.63 3.78 1.57
C ASP A 17 -2.87 4.11 0.72
N LYS A 18 -2.73 5.11 -0.17
CA LYS A 18 -3.79 5.44 -1.14
C LYS A 18 -4.14 4.26 -2.04
N LYS A 19 -3.15 3.58 -2.64
CA LYS A 19 -3.39 2.43 -3.52
C LYS A 19 -4.11 1.29 -2.81
N PHE A 20 -3.70 0.94 -1.59
CA PHE A 20 -4.32 -0.13 -0.81
C PHE A 20 -5.70 0.24 -0.28
N GLN A 21 -6.00 1.52 -0.10
CA GLN A 21 -7.34 1.99 0.23
C GLN A 21 -8.30 1.97 -0.97
N THR A 22 -7.79 2.27 -2.17
CA THR A 22 -8.61 2.38 -3.39
C THR A 22 -8.74 1.06 -4.18
N VAL A 23 -7.96 0.04 -3.83
CA VAL A 23 -8.01 -1.24 -4.54
C VAL A 23 -9.40 -1.89 -4.36
N SER A 24 -9.99 -2.33 -5.47
CA SER A 24 -11.30 -2.99 -5.51
C SER A 24 -11.21 -4.31 -6.27
N ASN A 25 -12.26 -5.12 -6.22
CA ASN A 25 -12.32 -6.45 -6.85
C ASN A 25 -12.52 -6.41 -8.37
N THR A 26 -12.27 -5.27 -9.01
CA THR A 26 -12.34 -5.15 -10.48
C THR A 26 -11.01 -5.56 -11.10
N MET A 27 -11.06 -6.15 -12.30
CA MET A 27 -9.87 -6.56 -13.04
C MET A 27 -8.88 -5.39 -13.22
N ASP A 28 -9.39 -4.23 -13.64
CA ASP A 28 -8.61 -3.01 -13.86
C ASP A 28 -7.88 -2.55 -12.59
N SER A 29 -8.58 -2.54 -11.45
CA SER A 29 -7.98 -2.12 -10.18
C SER A 29 -6.87 -3.07 -9.72
N ILE A 30 -7.11 -4.39 -9.84
CA ILE A 30 -6.14 -5.42 -9.48
C ILE A 30 -4.92 -5.37 -10.42
N GLN A 31 -5.14 -5.27 -11.73
CA GLN A 31 -4.07 -5.16 -12.72
C GLN A 31 -3.27 -3.88 -12.53
N GLY A 32 -3.92 -2.73 -12.33
CA GLY A 32 -3.25 -1.46 -12.08
C GLY A 32 -2.35 -1.49 -10.85
N LEU A 33 -2.79 -2.16 -9.78
CA LEU A 33 -1.95 -2.40 -8.60
C LEU A 33 -0.76 -3.31 -8.92
N SER A 34 -1.01 -4.42 -9.62
CA SER A 34 0.02 -5.42 -9.95
C SER A 34 1.11 -4.83 -10.85
N THR A 35 0.73 -4.14 -11.93
CA THR A 35 1.65 -3.43 -12.82
C THR A 35 2.49 -2.41 -12.06
N TRP A 36 1.86 -1.61 -11.20
CA TRP A 36 2.60 -0.62 -10.40
C TRP A 36 3.61 -1.25 -9.45
N CYS A 37 3.29 -2.40 -8.85
CA CYS A 37 4.23 -3.15 -8.01
C CYS A 37 5.45 -3.64 -8.82
N ILE A 38 5.25 -4.09 -10.05
CA ILE A 38 6.34 -4.53 -10.95
C ILE A 38 7.25 -3.36 -11.32
N GLU A 39 6.69 -2.21 -11.67
CA GLU A 39 7.45 -0.99 -11.99
C GLU A 39 8.28 -0.48 -10.78
N ASN A 40 7.75 -0.68 -9.56
CA ASN A 40 8.37 -0.23 -8.32
C ASN A 40 9.12 -1.35 -7.58
N LYS A 41 9.54 -2.42 -8.28
CA LYS A 41 10.20 -3.62 -7.70
C LYS A 41 11.41 -3.33 -6.80
N LYS A 42 12.11 -2.20 -7.00
CA LYS A 42 13.19 -1.75 -6.10
C LYS A 42 12.73 -1.53 -4.65
N PHE A 43 11.45 -1.29 -4.44
CA PHE A 43 10.83 -1.09 -3.13
C PHE A 43 10.01 -2.31 -2.67
N HIS A 44 10.19 -3.49 -3.27
CA HIS A 44 9.37 -4.69 -3.00
C HIS A 44 9.20 -4.98 -1.49
N ASN A 45 10.28 -4.88 -0.70
CA ASN A 45 10.23 -5.13 0.75
C ASN A 45 9.25 -4.16 1.45
N MET A 46 9.28 -2.88 1.09
CA MET A 46 8.35 -1.86 1.62
C MET A 46 6.91 -2.15 1.20
N ILE A 47 6.69 -2.51 -0.08
CA ILE A 47 5.37 -2.83 -0.62
C ILE A 47 4.74 -3.99 0.17
N VAL A 48 5.49 -5.09 0.36
CA VAL A 48 5.02 -6.28 1.09
C VAL A 48 4.76 -5.96 2.55
N LYS A 49 5.65 -5.21 3.22
CA LYS A 49 5.47 -4.80 4.62
C LYS A 49 4.18 -4.01 4.82
N TYR A 50 3.91 -3.05 3.95
CA TYR A 50 2.68 -2.23 4.02
C TYR A 50 1.43 -3.01 3.62
N TRP A 51 1.52 -3.91 2.63
CA TRP A 51 0.42 -4.79 2.25
C TRP A 51 -0.02 -5.68 3.43
N MET A 52 0.94 -6.29 4.14
CA MET A 52 0.64 -7.11 5.33
C MET A 52 -0.01 -6.29 6.46
N LYS A 53 0.39 -5.02 6.63
CA LYS A 53 -0.24 -4.09 7.59
C LYS A 53 -1.69 -3.82 7.21
N TRP A 54 -1.97 -3.53 5.93
CA TRP A 54 -3.32 -3.29 5.43
C TRP A 54 -4.21 -4.53 5.49
N LEU A 55 -3.66 -5.71 5.16
CA LEU A 55 -4.38 -6.97 5.25
C LEU A 55 -4.86 -7.27 6.68
N ARG A 56 -4.01 -7.02 7.68
CA ARG A 56 -4.40 -7.12 9.10
C ARG A 56 -5.51 -6.13 9.46
N LYS A 57 -5.40 -4.88 9.01
CA LYS A 57 -6.44 -3.85 9.25
C LYS A 57 -7.78 -4.25 8.65
N CYS A 58 -7.82 -4.75 7.41
CA CYS A 58 -9.05 -5.22 6.76
C CYS A 58 -9.64 -6.44 7.49
N LYS A 59 -8.79 -7.39 7.94
CA LYS A 59 -9.24 -8.54 8.74
C LYS A 59 -9.84 -8.11 10.09
N LEU A 60 -9.18 -7.19 10.81
CA LEU A 60 -9.69 -6.65 12.07
C LEU A 60 -11.02 -5.93 11.88
N LEU A 61 -11.13 -5.05 10.88
CA LEU A 61 -12.39 -4.37 10.52
C LEU A 61 -13.52 -5.36 10.25
N ASN A 62 -13.24 -6.46 9.54
CA ASN A 62 -14.26 -7.46 9.24
C ASN A 62 -14.67 -8.27 10.49
N SER A 63 -13.72 -8.54 11.39
CA SER A 63 -13.97 -9.21 12.67
C SER A 63 -14.79 -8.32 13.62
N SER A 64 -14.60 -7.01 13.62
CA SER A 64 -15.40 -6.06 14.42
C SER A 64 -16.81 -5.85 13.87
N ARG A 65 -17.05 -6.17 12.59
CA ARG A 65 -18.35 -5.98 11.92
C ARG A 65 -19.25 -7.21 11.97
N THR A 66 -18.72 -8.32 12.49
CA THR A 66 -19.40 -9.61 12.63
C THR A 66 -19.69 -9.98 14.10
N GLY A 67 -19.47 -9.04 15.03
CA GLY A 67 -19.78 -9.17 16.45
C GLY A 67 -20.94 -8.28 16.88
#